data_AF-A0A7V5PQ04-F1
#
_entry.id   AF-A0A7V5PQ04-F1
#
_cell.length_a   1.000
_cell.length_b   1.000
_cell.length_c   1.000
_cell.angle_alpha   90.00
_cell.angle_beta   90.00
_cell.angle_gamma   90.00
#
_symmetry.space_group_name_H-M   'P 1'
#
loop_
_entity.id
_entity.type
_entity.pdbx_description
1 polymer ?
#
loop_
_entity_poly.entity_id
_entity_poly.type
_entity_poly.pdbx_seq_one_letter_code
_entity_poly.pdbx_strand_id
1 'polypeptide(L)'
;MKNKKHNPFEQKPQDILSPEFYSIPLIGEVHLEDEWGPGDYSLGELIQNFRRKETRYLTLRAADDGLIDDGILPGDFLTVDFQTLPASGEIGAVQLGERIYVRKIFFQKKLVRLETSSANPSPLIIDPELPGFQILGKVITVIREL
;
A
#
# COMPACT_ATOMS: atom_id res chain seq x y z
N MET A 1 16.86 -0.02 -51.42
CA MET A 1 15.77 -0.80 -50.78
C MET A 1 16.32 -1.35 -49.47
N LYS A 2 15.86 -0.85 -48.31
CA LYS A 2 16.33 -1.29 -46.98
C LYS A 2 15.22 -2.11 -46.31
N ASN A 3 15.49 -3.38 -46.03
CA ASN A 3 14.63 -4.27 -45.25
C ASN A 3 14.44 -3.71 -43.83
N LYS A 4 13.20 -3.33 -43.49
CA LYS A 4 12.80 -3.07 -42.10
C LYS A 4 12.67 -4.43 -41.40
N LYS A 5 13.48 -4.66 -40.38
CA LYS A 5 13.35 -5.82 -39.49
C LYS A 5 12.00 -5.73 -38.79
N HIS A 6 11.20 -6.79 -38.93
CA HIS A 6 9.93 -6.95 -38.22
C HIS A 6 10.22 -7.01 -36.72
N ASN A 7 9.70 -6.03 -35.98
CA ASN A 7 9.81 -5.99 -34.53
C ASN A 7 8.71 -6.89 -33.95
N PRO A 8 9.03 -8.01 -33.26
CA PRO A 8 8.03 -8.93 -32.72
C PRO A 8 7.20 -8.32 -31.58
N PHE A 9 7.49 -7.07 -31.18
CA PHE A 9 6.76 -6.32 -30.15
C PHE A 9 5.89 -5.19 -30.70
N GLU A 10 5.77 -5.03 -32.03
CA GLU A 10 4.77 -4.11 -32.61
C GLU A 10 3.38 -4.76 -32.55
N GLN A 11 2.70 -4.63 -31.40
CA GLN A 11 1.29 -4.90 -31.30
C GLN A 11 0.49 -3.67 -31.78
N LYS A 12 -0.43 -3.89 -32.73
CA LYS A 12 -1.34 -2.87 -33.25
C LYS A 12 -2.31 -2.43 -32.14
N PRO A 13 -2.58 -1.12 -31.98
CA PRO A 13 -3.31 -0.61 -30.83
C PRO A 13 -4.82 -0.69 -31.04
N GLN A 14 -5.43 -1.89 -31.13
CA GLN A 14 -6.91 -1.97 -31.27
C GLN A 14 -7.66 -3.06 -30.50
N ASP A 15 -7.07 -4.01 -29.76
CA ASP A 15 -7.87 -5.02 -29.03
C ASP A 15 -7.32 -5.42 -27.65
N ILE A 16 -7.27 -4.49 -26.69
CA ILE A 16 -7.23 -4.85 -25.26
C ILE A 16 -8.14 -3.91 -24.48
N LEU A 17 -9.44 -3.97 -24.77
CA LEU A 17 -10.49 -3.50 -23.87
C LEU A 17 -11.12 -4.71 -23.18
N SER A 18 -10.46 -5.16 -22.12
CA SER A 18 -11.11 -5.70 -20.93
C SER A 18 -10.05 -5.95 -19.86
N PRO A 19 -9.70 -4.95 -19.03
CA PRO A 19 -9.32 -5.30 -17.68
C PRO A 19 -10.60 -5.82 -17.05
N GLU A 20 -10.64 -7.12 -16.77
CA GLU A 20 -11.38 -7.62 -15.63
C GLU A 20 -11.00 -6.72 -14.46
N PHE A 21 -11.87 -5.76 -14.17
CA PHE A 21 -11.73 -4.89 -13.01
C PHE A 21 -11.81 -5.82 -11.82
N TYR A 22 -10.66 -6.27 -11.33
CA TYR A 22 -10.56 -6.80 -9.98
C TYR A 22 -11.16 -5.72 -9.09
N SER A 23 -12.33 -6.04 -8.54
CA SER A 23 -13.11 -5.24 -7.60
C SER A 23 -12.17 -4.45 -6.71
N ILE A 24 -12.06 -3.14 -6.96
CA ILE A 24 -11.24 -2.24 -6.15
C ILE A 24 -11.98 -2.12 -4.82
N PRO A 25 -11.47 -2.70 -3.72
CA PRO A 25 -12.11 -2.52 -2.43
C PRO A 25 -11.83 -1.07 -2.00
N LEU A 26 -12.89 -0.26 -1.94
CA LEU A 26 -12.86 1.04 -1.28
C LEU A 26 -12.55 0.81 0.19
N ILE A 27 -11.35 1.13 0.67
CA ILE A 27 -11.08 1.08 2.11
C ILE A 27 -10.11 2.17 2.54
N GLY A 28 -10.68 3.21 3.15
CA GLY A 28 -10.00 4.28 3.86
C GLY A 28 -10.98 5.42 4.10
N GLU A 29 -11.82 5.30 5.13
CA GLU A 29 -12.47 6.51 5.67
C GLU A 29 -11.41 7.26 6.46
N VAL A 30 -11.10 8.44 5.97
CA VAL A 30 -10.17 9.34 6.63
C VAL A 30 -11.00 10.38 7.36
N HIS A 31 -11.20 10.16 8.65
CA HIS A 31 -11.84 11.14 9.53
C HIS A 31 -10.86 12.29 9.75
N LEU A 32 -10.99 13.32 8.92
CA LEU A 32 -10.52 14.66 9.25
C LEU A 32 -11.53 15.27 10.21
N GLU A 33 -11.07 15.76 11.36
CA GLU A 33 -11.92 16.62 12.19
C GLU A 33 -12.40 17.79 11.32
N ASP A 34 -13.73 17.90 11.27
CA ASP A 34 -14.57 18.94 10.69
C ASP A 34 -14.53 19.16 9.16
N GLU A 35 -15.54 18.54 8.54
CA GLU A 35 -16.12 18.77 7.21
C GLU A 35 -15.26 18.37 6.00
N TRP A 36 -15.89 18.41 4.81
CA TRP A 36 -15.39 18.04 3.47
C TRP A 36 -15.64 16.56 3.05
N GLY A 37 -16.61 16.40 2.15
CA GLY A 37 -17.11 15.12 1.60
C GLY A 37 -16.17 14.39 0.62
N PRO A 38 -16.70 13.42 -0.16
CA PRO A 38 -15.87 12.56 -1.02
C PRO A 38 -15.28 13.37 -2.18
N GLY A 39 -14.00 13.73 -2.07
CA GLY A 39 -13.20 14.16 -3.22
C GLY A 39 -12.47 12.97 -3.83
N ASP A 40 -12.25 13.01 -5.14
CA ASP A 40 -11.37 12.10 -5.90
C ASP A 40 -9.90 12.32 -5.50
N TYR A 41 -9.56 12.05 -4.24
CA TYR A 41 -8.18 12.13 -3.77
C TYR A 41 -7.52 10.76 -3.88
N SER A 42 -6.31 10.72 -4.44
CA SER A 42 -5.47 9.54 -4.27
C SER A 42 -5.07 9.44 -2.79
N LEU A 43 -5.05 8.23 -2.24
CA LEU A 43 -4.64 8.01 -0.84
C LEU A 43 -3.20 8.54 -0.59
N GLY A 44 -2.35 8.48 -1.61
CA GLY A 44 -1.02 9.09 -1.59
C GLY A 44 -1.06 10.61 -1.42
N GLU A 45 -1.92 11.31 -2.16
CA GLU A 45 -2.12 12.76 -2.01
C GLU A 45 -2.68 13.10 -0.63
N LEU A 46 -3.64 12.31 -0.14
CA LEU A 46 -4.24 12.51 1.16
C LEU A 46 -3.18 12.42 2.25
N ILE A 47 -2.38 11.36 2.27
CA ILE A 47 -1.30 11.19 3.27
C ILE A 47 -0.25 12.29 3.17
N GLN A 48 0.16 12.69 1.97
CA GLN A 48 1.09 13.79 1.81
C GLN A 48 0.55 15.10 2.39
N ASN A 49 -0.73 15.40 2.15
CA ASN A 49 -1.39 16.59 2.70
C ASN A 49 -1.58 16.49 4.22
N PHE A 50 -1.90 15.29 4.72
CA PHE A 50 -2.05 15.00 6.15
C PHE A 50 -0.77 15.16 6.94
N ARG A 51 0.35 14.74 6.35
CA ARG A 51 1.69 14.86 6.92
C ARG A 51 2.22 16.30 6.86
N ARG A 52 1.70 17.13 5.94
CA ARG A 52 1.91 18.59 5.96
C ARG A 52 1.12 19.27 7.10
N LYS A 53 0.01 18.68 7.56
CA LYS A 53 -0.61 18.99 8.86
C LYS A 53 0.10 18.20 9.97
N GLU A 54 0.06 18.65 11.23
CA GLU A 54 0.74 18.00 12.36
C GLU A 54 0.10 16.67 12.83
N THR A 55 -0.46 15.90 11.91
CA THR A 55 -1.20 14.67 12.25
C THR A 55 -0.22 13.55 12.60
N ARG A 56 -0.33 13.00 13.81
CA ARG A 56 0.55 11.92 14.30
C ARG A 56 0.07 10.53 13.88
N TYR A 57 -1.24 10.32 13.84
CA TYR A 57 -1.84 9.01 13.64
C TYR A 57 -2.73 8.97 12.40
N LEU A 58 -2.76 7.83 11.72
CA LEU A 58 -3.71 7.55 10.64
C LEU A 58 -4.36 6.20 10.86
N THR A 59 -5.67 6.13 10.71
CA THR A 59 -6.38 4.85 10.67
C THR A 59 -6.56 4.42 9.22
N LEU A 60 -6.12 3.19 8.92
CA LEU A 60 -6.36 2.48 7.67
C LEU A 60 -7.31 1.33 7.96
N ARG A 61 -8.01 0.82 6.94
CA ARG A 61 -8.74 -0.43 7.10
C ARG A 61 -8.11 -1.51 6.20
N ALA A 62 -7.97 -2.72 6.72
CA ALA A 62 -7.28 -3.81 6.07
C ALA A 62 -8.07 -4.28 4.85
N ALA A 63 -7.44 -4.30 3.68
CA ALA A 63 -8.10 -4.63 2.41
C ALA A 63 -7.92 -6.10 1.98
N ASP A 64 -6.93 -6.79 2.54
CA ASP A 64 -6.56 -8.16 2.15
C ASP A 64 -6.20 -9.02 3.37
N ASP A 65 -5.94 -10.30 3.11
CA ASP A 65 -5.58 -11.33 4.07
C ASP A 65 -4.06 -11.49 4.24
N GLY A 66 -3.27 -10.52 3.77
CA GLY A 66 -1.81 -10.58 3.80
C GLY A 66 -1.21 -10.61 5.20
N LEU A 67 -2.00 -10.37 6.23
CA LEU A 67 -1.60 -10.39 7.65
C LEU A 67 -2.49 -11.33 8.51
N ILE A 68 -3.17 -12.30 7.88
CA ILE A 68 -4.05 -13.24 8.60
C ILE A 68 -3.30 -14.05 9.67
N ASP A 69 -2.04 -14.40 9.42
CA ASP A 69 -1.17 -15.11 10.39
C ASP A 69 -0.85 -14.26 11.63
N ASP A 70 -0.93 -12.94 11.50
CA ASP A 70 -0.77 -11.96 12.57
C ASP A 70 -2.13 -11.59 13.22
N GLY A 71 -3.21 -12.31 12.87
CA GLY A 71 -4.54 -12.11 13.40
C GLY A 71 -5.29 -10.90 12.82
N ILE A 72 -4.73 -10.24 11.80
CA ILE A 72 -5.35 -9.11 11.10
C ILE A 72 -6.16 -9.64 9.92
N LEU A 73 -7.44 -9.37 9.92
CA LEU A 73 -8.38 -9.83 8.89
C LEU A 73 -8.80 -8.66 7.98
N PRO A 74 -9.22 -8.97 6.74
CA PRO A 74 -9.89 -7.98 5.89
C PRO A 74 -11.04 -7.32 6.67
N GLY A 75 -11.06 -5.98 6.65
CA GLY A 75 -12.05 -5.18 7.34
C GLY A 75 -11.61 -4.62 8.70
N ASP A 76 -10.51 -5.09 9.28
CA ASP A 76 -9.95 -4.53 10.53
C ASP A 76 -9.49 -3.08 10.35
N PHE A 77 -9.61 -2.27 11.40
CA PHE A 77 -9.04 -0.93 11.45
C PHE A 77 -7.66 -0.94 12.11
N LEU A 78 -6.68 -0.34 11.44
CA LEU A 78 -5.27 -0.32 11.79
C LEU A 78 -4.84 1.12 12.04
N THR A 79 -4.37 1.44 13.26
CA THR A 79 -3.81 2.76 13.55
C THR A 79 -2.30 2.76 13.31
N VAL A 80 -1.84 3.64 12.43
CA VAL A 80 -0.45 3.89 12.07
C VAL A 80 0.06 5.12 12.82
N ASP A 81 1.20 5.02 13.51
CA ASP A 81 1.93 6.17 14.06
C ASP A 81 3.02 6.61 13.09
N PHE A 82 2.89 7.82 12.52
CA PHE A 82 3.85 8.38 11.56
C PHE A 82 5.17 8.82 12.21
N GLN A 83 5.21 8.98 13.53
CA GLN A 83 6.44 9.38 14.23
C GLN A 83 7.29 8.17 14.63
N THR A 84 6.75 6.97 14.50
CA THR A 84 7.42 5.73 14.90
C THR A 84 7.67 4.87 13.68
N LEU A 85 8.95 4.59 13.38
CA LEU A 85 9.30 3.61 12.35
C LEU A 85 9.21 2.18 12.90
N PRO A 86 8.70 1.22 12.12
CA PRO A 86 8.66 -0.18 12.51
C PRO A 86 10.07 -0.76 12.56
N ALA A 87 10.35 -1.61 13.55
CA ALA A 87 11.53 -2.46 13.58
C ALA A 87 11.35 -3.70 12.68
N SER A 88 12.45 -4.41 12.42
CA SER A 88 12.39 -5.65 11.63
C SER A 88 11.50 -6.69 12.32
N GLY A 89 10.54 -7.25 11.58
CA GLY A 89 9.52 -8.17 12.08
C GLY A 89 8.25 -7.49 12.61
N GLU A 90 8.21 -6.15 12.66
CA GLU A 90 7.01 -5.40 13.04
C GLU A 90 6.14 -5.08 11.83
N ILE A 91 4.89 -4.74 12.10
CA ILE A 91 3.91 -4.37 11.08
C ILE A 91 3.97 -2.86 10.85
N GLY A 92 4.08 -2.46 9.59
CA GLY A 92 4.08 -1.05 9.22
C GLY A 92 3.33 -0.80 7.91
N ALA A 93 2.95 0.47 7.74
CA ALA A 93 2.37 0.96 6.50
C ALA A 93 3.48 1.48 5.57
N VAL A 94 3.38 1.14 4.30
CA VAL A 94 4.40 1.40 3.29
C VAL A 94 3.72 1.90 2.03
N GLN A 95 4.17 3.04 1.51
CA GLN A 95 3.75 3.57 0.23
C GLN A 95 4.67 3.02 -0.87
N LEU A 96 4.07 2.62 -1.99
CA LEU A 96 4.76 2.27 -3.23
C LEU A 96 3.99 2.87 -4.41
N GLY A 97 4.47 4.01 -4.92
CA GLY A 97 3.74 4.83 -5.87
C GLY A 97 2.45 5.37 -5.26
N GLU A 98 1.31 5.13 -5.91
CA GLU A 98 -0.02 5.54 -5.43
C GLU A 98 -0.66 4.52 -4.46
N ARG A 99 0.00 3.40 -4.18
CA ARG A 99 -0.54 2.31 -3.37
C ARG A 99 0.05 2.29 -1.97
N ILE A 100 -0.75 1.80 -1.03
CA ILE A 100 -0.33 1.57 0.36
C ILE A 100 -0.48 0.10 0.68
N TYR A 101 0.56 -0.44 1.29
CA TYR A 101 0.63 -1.81 1.76
C TYR A 101 0.83 -1.77 3.26
N VAL A 102 0.09 -2.61 3.99
CA VAL A 102 0.35 -2.88 5.40
C VAL A 102 0.87 -4.29 5.50
N ARG A 103 2.13 -4.44 5.93
CA ARG A 103 2.87 -5.70 5.89
C ARG A 103 3.81 -5.81 7.08
N LYS A 104 4.25 -7.04 7.36
CA LYS A 104 5.38 -7.27 8.26
C LYS A 104 6.66 -6.91 7.52
N ILE A 105 7.44 -5.99 8.08
CA ILE A 105 8.60 -5.38 7.42
C ILE A 105 9.88 -5.98 7.97
N PHE A 106 10.76 -6.45 7.09
CA PHE A 106 12.09 -6.91 7.45
C PHE A 106 13.16 -6.07 6.76
N PHE A 107 14.14 -5.62 7.52
CA PHE A 107 15.29 -4.87 6.99
C PHE A 107 16.45 -5.85 6.81
N GLN A 108 16.90 -6.04 5.56
CA GLN A 108 18.00 -6.94 5.23
C GLN A 108 19.05 -6.21 4.41
N LYS A 109 20.20 -5.93 5.02
CA LYS A 109 21.30 -5.19 4.39
C LYS A 109 20.83 -3.82 3.87
N LYS A 110 20.66 -3.69 2.55
CA LYS A 110 20.20 -2.50 1.84
C LYS A 110 18.80 -2.65 1.24
N LEU A 111 18.08 -3.71 1.60
CA LEU A 111 16.77 -4.03 1.05
C LEU A 111 15.72 -4.06 2.16
N VAL A 112 14.49 -3.71 1.81
CA VAL A 112 13.31 -3.86 2.63
C VAL A 112 12.48 -4.99 2.06
N ARG A 113 12.10 -5.95 2.91
CA ARG A 113 11.24 -7.07 2.53
C ARG A 113 9.90 -6.94 3.22
N LEU A 114 8.83 -6.92 2.44
CA LEU A 114 7.45 -6.91 2.91
C LEU A 114 6.91 -8.34 2.82
N GLU A 115 6.55 -8.92 3.95
CA GLU A 115 6.02 -10.27 4.04
C GLU A 115 4.50 -10.29 4.00
N THR A 116 3.95 -11.32 3.36
CA THR A 116 2.52 -11.67 3.39
C THR A 116 2.30 -12.92 4.24
N SER A 117 1.05 -13.38 4.32
CA SER A 117 0.70 -14.61 5.02
C SER A 117 1.37 -15.83 4.40
N SER A 118 1.64 -16.82 5.23
CA SER A 118 2.19 -18.11 4.83
C SER A 118 1.24 -18.90 3.93
N ALA A 119 -0.07 -18.67 4.03
CA ALA A 119 -1.08 -19.29 3.19
C ALA A 119 -1.01 -18.78 1.73
N ASN A 120 -0.60 -17.53 1.52
CA ASN A 120 -0.44 -16.93 0.20
C ASN A 120 0.86 -16.10 0.13
N PRO A 121 2.03 -16.77 0.01
CA PRO A 121 3.32 -16.10 0.08
C PRO A 121 3.59 -15.33 -1.21
N SER A 122 3.63 -14.01 -1.11
CA SER A 122 3.95 -13.08 -2.21
C SER A 122 4.76 -11.89 -1.66
N PRO A 123 5.98 -12.14 -1.16
CA PRO A 123 6.79 -11.09 -0.58
C PRO A 123 7.28 -10.08 -1.62
N LEU A 124 7.36 -8.81 -1.23
CA LEU A 124 7.99 -7.77 -2.03
C LEU A 124 9.37 -7.45 -1.45
N ILE A 125 10.41 -7.52 -2.30
CA ILE A 125 11.76 -7.08 -1.96
C ILE A 125 12.02 -5.77 -2.67
N ILE A 126 12.27 -4.71 -1.91
CA ILE A 126 12.29 -3.35 -2.38
C ILE A 126 13.64 -2.71 -2.04
N ASP A 127 14.23 -2.02 -3.01
CA ASP A 127 15.32 -1.08 -2.77
C ASP A 127 14.75 0.19 -2.14
N PRO A 128 15.18 0.62 -0.95
CA PRO A 128 14.72 1.86 -0.33
C PRO A 128 14.96 3.12 -1.18
N GLU A 129 15.87 3.08 -2.15
CA GLU A 129 16.13 4.19 -3.08
C GLU A 129 15.14 4.22 -4.26
N LEU A 130 14.25 3.22 -4.38
CA LEU A 130 13.23 3.17 -5.43
C LEU A 130 12.29 4.39 -5.37
N PRO A 131 12.13 5.16 -6.47
CA PRO A 131 11.21 6.29 -6.48
C PRO A 131 9.77 5.88 -6.14
N GLY A 132 9.14 6.65 -5.24
CA GLY A 132 7.78 6.39 -4.77
C GLY A 132 7.68 5.33 -3.67
N PHE A 133 8.80 4.74 -3.22
CA PHE A 133 8.81 3.92 -2.02
C PHE A 133 8.99 4.78 -0.77
N GLN A 134 8.16 4.56 0.24
CA GLN A 134 8.32 5.18 1.54
C GLN A 134 7.71 4.31 2.65
N ILE A 135 8.42 4.14 3.77
CA ILE A 135 7.81 3.64 5.01
C ILE A 135 7.08 4.80 5.70
N LEU A 136 5.78 4.65 5.90
CA LEU A 136 4.92 5.69 6.46
C LEU A 136 4.99 5.71 7.99
N GLY A 137 4.94 4.54 8.60
CA GLY A 137 4.93 4.41 10.06
C GLY A 137 4.62 3.00 10.55
N LYS A 138 4.67 2.84 11.87
CA LYS A 138 4.38 1.58 12.57
C LYS A 138 2.90 1.45 12.85
N VAL A 139 2.34 0.25 12.65
CA VAL A 139 0.99 -0.08 13.15
C VAL A 139 1.08 -0.32 14.66
N ILE A 140 0.29 0.42 15.44
CA ILE A 140 0.30 0.38 16.90
C ILE A 140 -0.96 -0.23 17.51
N THR A 141 -2.07 -0.23 16.77
CA THR A 141 -3.37 -0.73 17.24
C THR A 141 -4.12 -1.41 16.10
N VAL A 142 -4.85 -2.49 16.44
CA VAL A 142 -5.81 -3.18 15.57
C VAL A 142 -7.16 -3.20 16.27
N ILE A 143 -8.22 -2.78 15.58
CA ILE A 143 -9.60 -2.79 16.08
C ILE A 143 -10.46 -3.59 15.11
N ARG A 144 -11.27 -4.50 15.66
CA ARG A 144 -12.26 -5.28 14.92
C ARG A 144 -13.64 -5.04 15.50
N GLU A 145 -14.58 -4.69 14.65
CA GLU A 145 -16.01 -4.69 14.98
C GLU A 145 -16.55 -6.11 14.81
N LEU A 146 -17.31 -6.60 15.80
CA LEU A 146 -17.82 -7.97 15.88
C LEU A 146 -19.35 -8.01 15.78
#